data_AF-A0A2W4T229-F1
#
_entry.id   AF-A0A2W4T229-F1
#
_cell.length_a   1.000
_cell.length_b   1.000
_cell.length_c   1.000
_cell.angle_alpha   90.00
_cell.angle_beta   90.00
_cell.angle_gamma   90.00
#
_symmetry.space_group_name_H-M   'P 1'
#
loop_
_entity.id
_entity.type
_entity.pdbx_description
1 polymer ?
#
loop_
_entity_poly.entity_id
_entity_poly.type
_entity_poly.pdbx_seq_one_letter_code
_entity_poly.pdbx_strand_id
1 'polypeptide(L)'
;MTEVVQRLDRAAVPGAVVESGTSADSRNQTLHIFRAIAALLVVAYHASHYVKAWRGDGRFLDVFSGAFGSYGVAIFFALSGYLMAHLLERDPPGRFLVGRLLRIYPPMLLMVALFFLLFVLVGDPRGVDIITLLLAPVGPRAYFLGVEWTLLYEMTYYVALALLALFGLQRHAVAFVLLWLALVIVAWVSGEGRIDRLMPLLSELPLGITNLPFLLGFLTAHAYRRGWLPPLLPLGAALSAVAIALLPENARLLAGLSASLLVAAAVRGPQLQLSNWAGKLSSRLGDASYVLYLCHVPTFLLAQALLPDSMPTPLFWLVIVAAALGLSLLLGPVDVALHRLFKRLIAAAPPRRLNLIAIGFTPLFLGVAVHEDDAVRSRRAAEAEARQSIASAPVPAPASLAAAIDLVEAADDGRWLIRGYAIDLDRPARHIHIALRQSGQVIAFARMRRMRTATALNRKDISQRRFGFSVILPVDFDCRQGRLDAVLALDDIGAVRLPSEALDPICP
;
A
#
# COMPACT_ATOMS: atom_id res chain seq x y z
N MET A 1 -62.79 6.49 15.71
CA MET A 1 -61.64 5.60 15.43
C MET A 1 -60.58 6.33 14.59
N THR A 2 -60.30 7.60 14.92
CA THR A 2 -59.44 8.50 14.11
C THR A 2 -58.69 9.51 15.00
N GLU A 3 -58.51 9.20 16.29
CA GLU A 3 -57.79 10.06 17.25
C GLU A 3 -56.73 9.33 18.09
N VAL A 4 -56.56 8.01 17.89
CA VAL A 4 -55.58 7.19 18.64
C VAL A 4 -54.25 7.02 17.90
N VAL A 5 -54.18 7.39 16.62
CA VAL A 5 -52.96 7.22 15.79
C VAL A 5 -52.01 8.44 15.84
N GLN A 6 -52.43 9.56 16.42
CA GLN A 6 -51.65 10.82 16.37
C GLN A 6 -50.85 11.14 17.65
N ARG A 7 -50.79 10.23 18.63
CA ARG A 7 -50.09 10.44 19.92
C ARG A 7 -48.87 9.55 20.18
N LEU A 8 -48.39 8.79 19.19
CA LEU A 8 -47.23 7.89 19.36
C LEU A 8 -45.93 8.35 18.66
N ASP A 9 -45.84 9.59 18.17
CA ASP A 9 -44.65 10.12 17.48
C ASP A 9 -43.84 11.16 18.30
N ARG A 10 -43.96 11.16 19.63
CA ARG A 10 -43.14 12.00 20.52
C ARG A 10 -42.51 11.23 21.69
N ALA A 11 -41.95 10.07 21.41
CA ALA A 11 -40.91 9.52 22.29
C ALA A 11 -39.61 10.27 22.02
N ALA A 12 -39.24 11.14 22.96
CA ALA A 12 -38.04 11.94 22.94
C ALA A 12 -36.79 11.09 22.67
N VAL A 13 -36.07 11.44 21.59
CA VAL A 13 -34.67 11.05 21.40
C VAL A 13 -33.83 11.92 22.34
N PRO A 14 -33.21 11.37 23.40
CA PRO A 14 -32.28 12.16 24.20
C PRO A 14 -30.97 12.30 23.41
N GLY A 15 -30.60 13.54 23.08
CA GLY A 15 -29.27 13.85 22.55
C GLY A 15 -29.17 14.21 21.08
N ALA A 16 -30.16 14.92 20.51
CA ALA A 16 -29.88 15.77 19.36
C ALA A 16 -29.14 17.02 19.87
N VAL A 17 -27.82 17.07 19.66
CA VAL A 17 -26.99 18.24 19.96
C VAL A 17 -27.46 19.38 19.06
N VAL A 18 -28.28 20.26 19.62
CA VAL A 18 -28.51 21.62 19.12
C VAL A 18 -27.24 22.39 19.47
N GLU A 19 -26.34 22.57 18.51
CA GLU A 19 -25.17 23.43 18.68
C GLU A 19 -25.60 24.90 18.61
N SER A 20 -25.94 25.47 19.77
CA SER A 20 -25.96 26.91 20.00
C SER A 20 -24.81 27.30 20.94
N GLY A 21 -23.90 28.15 20.46
CA GLY A 21 -23.00 28.95 21.32
C GLY A 21 -21.64 28.34 21.68
N THR A 22 -20.60 28.79 20.96
CA THR A 22 -19.20 28.95 21.39
C THR A 22 -18.58 27.91 22.35
N SER A 23 -17.90 26.91 21.79
CA SER A 23 -16.63 26.44 22.36
C SER A 23 -15.74 25.97 21.21
N ALA A 24 -14.42 26.17 21.36
CA ALA A 24 -13.48 25.58 20.44
C ALA A 24 -13.62 24.05 20.50
N ASP A 25 -14.12 23.45 19.42
CA ASP A 25 -13.69 22.14 18.96
C ASP A 25 -14.06 20.96 19.89
N SER A 26 -15.30 20.46 19.78
CA SER A 26 -15.74 19.17 20.33
C SER A 26 -15.09 17.97 19.61
N ARG A 27 -13.75 18.00 19.42
CA ARG A 27 -12.98 16.89 18.86
C ARG A 27 -13.03 15.71 19.84
N ASN A 28 -13.30 14.53 19.29
CA ASN A 28 -13.27 13.30 20.07
C ASN A 28 -11.81 12.94 20.44
N GLN A 29 -11.37 13.35 21.63
CA GLN A 29 -10.01 13.12 22.13
C GLN A 29 -9.64 11.63 22.17
N THR A 30 -10.59 10.75 22.49
CA THR A 30 -10.40 9.29 22.47
C THR A 30 -9.88 8.81 21.11
N LEU A 31 -10.48 9.29 20.01
CA LEU A 31 -10.04 8.90 18.67
C LEU A 31 -8.65 9.46 18.33
N HIS A 32 -8.30 10.66 18.81
CA HIS A 32 -6.95 11.21 18.63
C HIS A 32 -5.89 10.38 19.37
N ILE A 33 -6.20 9.92 20.58
CA ILE A 33 -5.32 9.04 21.36
C ILE A 33 -5.07 7.74 20.58
N PHE A 34 -6.12 7.10 20.05
CA PHE A 34 -5.95 5.87 19.28
C PHE A 34 -5.15 6.08 17.98
N ARG A 35 -5.32 7.22 17.31
CA ARG A 35 -4.46 7.58 16.16
C ARG A 35 -2.99 7.74 16.56
N ALA A 36 -2.72 8.38 17.70
CA ALA A 36 -1.36 8.54 18.20
C ALA A 36 -0.72 7.18 18.53
N ILE A 37 -1.44 6.32 19.25
CA ILE A 37 -1.00 4.95 19.55
C ILE A 37 -0.72 4.18 18.26
N ALA A 38 -1.67 4.17 17.32
CA ALA A 38 -1.53 3.48 16.04
C ALA A 38 -0.27 3.92 15.26
N ALA A 39 0.00 5.23 15.20
CA ALA A 39 1.20 5.75 14.55
C ALA A 39 2.49 5.26 15.25
N LEU A 40 2.52 5.30 16.59
CA LEU A 40 3.67 4.86 17.37
C LEU A 40 3.97 3.36 17.18
N LEU A 41 2.93 2.51 17.11
CA LEU A 41 3.10 1.08 16.86
C LEU A 41 3.76 0.82 15.49
N VAL A 42 3.32 1.54 14.45
CA VAL A 42 3.88 1.43 13.09
C VAL A 42 5.33 1.90 13.05
N VAL A 43 5.62 3.06 13.67
CA VAL A 43 6.97 3.64 13.74
C VAL A 43 7.92 2.70 14.47
N ALA A 44 7.52 2.14 15.61
CA ALA A 44 8.33 1.21 16.38
C ALA A 44 8.64 -0.06 15.57
N TYR A 45 7.63 -0.65 14.91
CA TYR A 45 7.84 -1.81 14.03
C TYR A 45 8.81 -1.51 12.89
N HIS A 46 8.59 -0.43 12.13
CA HIS A 46 9.46 -0.11 11.00
C HIS A 46 10.89 0.24 11.45
N ALA A 47 11.06 0.99 12.55
CA ALA A 47 12.39 1.26 13.09
C ALA A 47 13.12 -0.04 13.42
N SER A 48 12.44 -0.99 14.06
CA SER A 48 12.99 -2.32 14.38
C SER A 48 13.29 -3.15 13.13
N HIS A 49 12.41 -3.14 12.14
CA HIS A 49 12.60 -3.85 10.87
C HIS A 49 13.82 -3.34 10.10
N TYR A 50 13.95 -2.01 9.96
CA TYR A 50 15.09 -1.40 9.27
C TYR A 50 16.40 -1.56 10.04
N VAL A 51 16.37 -1.47 11.37
CA VAL A 51 17.55 -1.77 12.19
C VAL A 51 18.02 -3.20 12.00
N LYS A 52 17.13 -4.19 11.99
CA LYS A 52 17.50 -5.57 11.67
C LYS A 52 18.10 -5.68 10.26
N ALA A 53 17.51 -5.01 9.28
CA ALA A 53 17.96 -5.06 7.89
C ALA A 53 19.34 -4.43 7.68
N TRP A 54 19.65 -3.31 8.35
CA TRP A 54 20.89 -2.56 8.14
C TRP A 54 22.00 -2.90 9.13
N ARG A 55 21.65 -3.27 10.37
CA ARG A 55 22.60 -3.53 11.46
C ARG A 55 22.70 -5.01 11.85
N GLY A 56 21.84 -5.87 11.30
CA GLY A 56 21.78 -7.29 11.65
C GLY A 56 21.23 -7.59 13.06
N ASP A 57 20.77 -6.57 13.78
CA ASP A 57 20.33 -6.70 15.18
C ASP A 57 18.80 -6.87 15.26
N GLY A 58 18.36 -8.08 15.60
CA GLY A 58 16.94 -8.44 15.67
C GLY A 58 16.22 -8.07 16.96
N ARG A 59 16.92 -7.64 18.02
CA ARG A 59 16.35 -7.57 19.39
C ARG A 59 15.09 -6.71 19.49
N PHE A 60 15.05 -5.62 18.72
CA PHE A 60 13.91 -4.70 18.72
C PHE A 60 12.74 -5.24 17.90
N LEU A 61 12.99 -6.08 16.89
CA LEU A 61 11.95 -6.69 16.07
C LEU A 61 11.27 -7.85 16.81
N ASP A 62 12.00 -8.52 17.70
CA ASP A 62 11.44 -9.55 18.58
C ASP A 62 10.38 -8.96 19.54
N VAL A 63 10.56 -7.70 19.95
CA VAL A 63 9.60 -6.94 20.76
C VAL A 63 8.54 -6.27 19.90
N PHE A 64 8.95 -5.45 18.94
CA PHE A 64 8.07 -4.68 18.05
C PHE A 64 7.93 -5.40 16.70
N SER A 65 7.32 -6.58 16.73
CA SER A 65 7.17 -7.45 15.56
C SER A 65 6.17 -6.91 14.53
N GLY A 66 6.05 -7.59 13.38
CA GLY A 66 5.10 -7.24 12.32
C GLY A 66 3.63 -7.21 12.77
N ALA A 67 3.31 -7.84 13.91
CA ALA A 67 2.00 -7.76 14.54
C ALA A 67 1.65 -6.32 14.96
N PHE A 68 2.61 -5.55 15.49
CA PHE A 68 2.40 -4.17 15.90
C PHE A 68 2.16 -3.24 14.69
N GLY A 69 2.94 -3.41 13.63
CA GLY A 69 2.74 -2.68 12.38
C GLY A 69 1.37 -2.97 11.78
N SER A 70 1.00 -4.25 11.68
CA SER A 70 -0.31 -4.68 11.17
C SER A 70 -1.47 -4.13 12.02
N TYR A 71 -1.32 -4.15 13.34
CA TYR A 71 -2.34 -3.64 14.26
C TYR A 71 -2.50 -2.12 14.18
N GLY A 72 -1.41 -1.36 14.14
CA GLY A 72 -1.45 0.09 13.96
C GLY A 72 -2.15 0.49 12.65
N VAL A 73 -1.81 -0.18 11.53
CA VAL A 73 -2.49 0.05 10.24
C VAL A 73 -3.98 -0.30 10.32
N ALA A 74 -4.32 -1.43 10.94
CA ALA A 74 -5.72 -1.85 11.10
C ALA A 74 -6.54 -0.86 11.93
N ILE A 75 -5.96 -0.23 12.97
CA ILE A 75 -6.62 0.83 13.74
C ILE A 75 -6.92 2.04 12.86
N PHE A 76 -5.98 2.49 12.03
CA PHE A 76 -6.23 3.59 11.09
C PHE A 76 -7.37 3.26 10.11
N PHE A 77 -7.40 2.05 9.58
CA PHE A 77 -8.44 1.61 8.66
C PHE A 77 -9.82 1.51 9.33
N ALA A 78 -9.89 0.97 10.54
CA ALA A 78 -11.15 0.90 11.30
C ALA A 78 -11.69 2.30 11.66
N LEU A 79 -10.80 3.22 12.09
CA LEU A 79 -11.16 4.61 12.31
C LEU A 79 -11.63 5.31 11.03
N SER A 80 -10.98 5.04 9.91
CA SER A 80 -11.36 5.60 8.61
C SER A 80 -12.73 5.10 8.17
N GLY A 81 -13.00 3.79 8.25
CA GLY A 81 -14.32 3.20 7.98
C GLY A 81 -15.43 3.80 8.84
N TYR A 82 -15.20 3.92 10.15
CA TYR A 82 -16.12 4.56 11.08
C TYR A 82 -16.42 6.02 10.72
N LEU A 83 -15.39 6.80 10.39
CA LEU A 83 -15.54 8.19 9.99
C LEU A 83 -16.28 8.32 8.65
N MET A 84 -15.99 7.46 7.68
CA MET A 84 -16.62 7.53 6.35
C MET A 84 -18.11 7.26 6.40
N ALA A 85 -18.58 6.38 7.29
CA ALA A 85 -20.02 6.16 7.48
C ALA A 85 -20.77 7.45 7.83
N HIS A 86 -20.20 8.30 8.68
CA HIS A 86 -20.80 9.58 9.05
C HIS A 86 -20.68 10.64 7.95
N LEU A 87 -19.52 10.68 7.28
CA LEU A 87 -19.28 11.65 6.22
C LEU A 87 -20.12 11.37 4.98
N LEU A 88 -20.37 10.10 4.65
CA LEU A 88 -21.18 9.70 3.51
C LEU A 88 -22.65 10.09 3.67
N GLU A 89 -23.17 10.08 4.91
CA GLU A 89 -24.53 10.54 5.21
C GLU A 89 -24.64 12.06 5.21
N ARG A 90 -23.60 12.75 5.70
CA ARG A 90 -23.61 14.21 5.89
C ARG A 90 -23.28 14.99 4.62
N ASP A 91 -22.26 14.55 3.88
CA ASP A 91 -21.66 15.34 2.80
C ASP A 91 -22.17 14.87 1.42
N PRO A 92 -22.62 15.77 0.53
CA PRO A 92 -22.89 15.45 -0.86
C PRO A 92 -21.67 14.82 -1.55
N PRO A 93 -21.83 13.99 -2.59
CA PRO A 93 -20.75 13.17 -3.16
C PRO A 93 -19.50 13.96 -3.55
N GLY A 94 -19.66 15.11 -4.22
CA GLY A 94 -18.53 15.97 -4.57
C GLY A 94 -17.81 16.54 -3.35
N ARG A 95 -18.55 16.96 -2.32
CA ARG A 95 -17.97 17.46 -1.07
C ARG A 95 -17.26 16.34 -0.30
N PHE A 96 -17.84 15.15 -0.28
CA PHE A 96 -17.26 13.95 0.32
C PHE A 96 -15.89 13.65 -0.32
N LEU A 97 -15.85 13.40 -1.64
CA LEU A 97 -14.63 12.98 -2.32
C LEU A 97 -13.56 14.07 -2.30
N VAL A 98 -13.90 15.32 -2.65
CA VAL A 98 -12.93 16.43 -2.64
C VAL A 98 -12.37 16.66 -1.23
N GLY A 99 -13.21 16.52 -0.20
CA GLY A 99 -12.77 16.61 1.19
C GLY A 99 -11.81 15.49 1.61
N ARG A 100 -11.82 14.34 0.93
CA ARG A 100 -10.84 13.26 1.12
C ARG A 100 -9.56 13.50 0.33
N LEU A 101 -9.67 13.92 -0.93
CA LEU A 101 -8.52 14.27 -1.77
C LEU A 101 -7.65 15.33 -1.09
N LEU A 102 -8.27 16.41 -0.61
CA LEU A 102 -7.56 17.50 0.06
C LEU A 102 -7.04 17.15 1.47
N ARG A 103 -7.48 16.03 2.05
CA ARG A 103 -6.93 15.50 3.31
C ARG A 103 -5.66 14.69 3.09
N ILE A 104 -5.57 13.95 1.99
CA ILE A 104 -4.49 12.99 1.69
C ILE A 104 -3.40 13.62 0.83
N TYR A 105 -3.77 14.16 -0.33
CA TYR A 105 -2.79 14.54 -1.35
C TYR A 105 -1.87 15.70 -0.93
N PRO A 106 -2.36 16.82 -0.36
CA PRO A 106 -1.48 17.95 -0.08
C PRO A 106 -0.36 17.61 0.91
N PRO A 107 -0.62 16.97 2.08
CA PRO A 107 0.47 16.61 2.99
C PRO A 107 1.39 15.53 2.40
N MET A 108 0.84 14.56 1.65
CA MET A 108 1.65 13.53 0.97
C MET A 108 2.61 14.16 -0.03
N LEU A 109 2.12 15.01 -0.94
CA LEU A 109 2.94 15.68 -1.95
C LEU A 109 3.98 16.61 -1.31
N LEU A 110 3.64 17.28 -0.21
CA LEU A 110 4.59 18.06 0.57
C LEU A 110 5.72 17.19 1.12
N MET A 111 5.42 16.01 1.68
CA MET A 111 6.44 15.08 2.17
C MET A 111 7.28 14.50 1.03
N VAL A 112 6.66 14.13 -0.10
CA VAL A 112 7.39 13.68 -1.30
C VAL A 112 8.37 14.76 -1.77
N ALA A 113 7.93 16.01 -1.91
CA ALA A 113 8.79 17.11 -2.33
C ALA A 113 9.93 17.38 -1.34
N LEU A 114 9.62 17.38 -0.04
CA LEU A 114 10.61 17.56 1.02
C LEU A 114 11.69 16.47 0.98
N PHE A 115 11.31 15.20 1.00
CA PHE A 115 12.27 14.10 1.02
C PHE A 115 12.99 13.92 -0.31
N PHE A 116 12.34 14.23 -1.44
CA PHE A 116 13.01 14.30 -2.74
C PHE A 116 14.18 15.30 -2.69
N LEU A 117 13.94 16.52 -2.18
CA LEU A 117 14.99 17.51 -2.02
C LEU A 117 16.09 17.02 -1.05
N LEU A 118 15.73 16.47 0.11
CA LEU A 118 16.72 15.99 1.09
C LEU A 118 17.60 14.87 0.54
N PHE A 119 17.03 13.92 -0.20
CA PHE A 119 17.77 12.84 -0.84
C PHE A 119 18.72 13.35 -1.93
N VAL A 120 18.31 14.34 -2.71
CA VAL A 120 19.20 15.03 -3.66
C VAL A 120 20.36 15.72 -2.93
N LEU A 121 20.08 16.41 -1.83
CA LEU A 121 21.10 17.15 -1.06
C LEU A 121 22.13 16.24 -0.39
N VAL A 122 21.75 15.01 -0.01
CA VAL A 122 22.66 14.01 0.58
C VAL A 122 23.37 13.16 -0.50
N GLY A 123 23.09 13.40 -1.78
CA GLY A 123 23.75 12.69 -2.89
C GLY A 123 23.20 11.30 -3.17
N ASP A 124 22.01 10.95 -2.65
CA ASP A 124 21.29 9.69 -2.92
C ASP A 124 19.95 9.98 -3.62
N PRO A 125 19.93 10.55 -4.85
CA PRO A 125 18.69 10.93 -5.51
C PRO A 125 17.83 9.70 -5.81
N ARG A 126 16.59 9.71 -5.32
CA ARG A 126 15.63 8.62 -5.51
C ARG A 126 14.57 8.98 -6.56
N GLY A 127 14.22 8.01 -7.40
CA GLY A 127 13.20 8.19 -8.44
C GLY A 127 11.78 8.26 -7.86
N VAL A 128 10.95 9.13 -8.42
CA VAL A 128 9.52 9.25 -8.08
C VAL A 128 8.70 8.63 -9.22
N ASP A 129 7.94 7.57 -8.92
CA ASP A 129 6.97 7.01 -9.87
C ASP A 129 5.66 7.82 -9.81
N ILE A 130 5.41 8.65 -10.82
CA ILE A 130 4.26 9.55 -10.89
C ILE A 130 2.93 8.79 -10.80
N ILE A 131 2.86 7.55 -11.29
CA ILE A 131 1.61 6.78 -11.26
C ILE A 131 1.27 6.39 -9.81
N THR A 132 2.27 6.13 -8.98
CA THR A 132 2.06 5.81 -7.56
C THR A 132 1.52 6.98 -6.74
N LEU A 133 1.77 8.22 -7.18
CA LEU A 133 1.22 9.42 -6.55
C LEU A 133 -0.31 9.51 -6.69
N LEU A 134 -0.91 8.81 -7.65
CA LEU A 134 -2.38 8.72 -7.80
C LEU A 134 -3.01 7.80 -6.75
N LEU A 135 -2.22 7.00 -6.01
CA LEU A 135 -2.70 6.05 -5.02
C LEU A 135 -3.78 5.08 -5.57
N ALA A 136 -3.75 4.82 -6.88
CA ALA A 136 -4.61 3.87 -7.53
C ALA A 136 -4.05 2.45 -7.36
N PRO A 137 -4.89 1.39 -7.33
CA PRO A 137 -4.44 0.01 -7.22
C PRO A 137 -3.83 -0.50 -8.53
N VAL A 138 -2.57 -0.11 -8.76
CA VAL A 138 -1.81 -0.35 -9.99
C VAL A 138 -0.80 -1.51 -9.86
N GLY A 139 -0.87 -2.27 -8.77
CA GLY A 139 0.00 -3.42 -8.54
C GLY A 139 1.39 -3.05 -7.99
N PRO A 140 2.36 -3.99 -8.08
CA PRO A 140 3.69 -3.83 -7.49
C PRO A 140 4.54 -2.80 -8.24
N ARG A 141 4.88 -1.71 -7.55
CA ARG A 141 5.62 -0.52 -7.99
C ARG A 141 6.39 0.04 -6.78
N ALA A 142 7.37 0.91 -7.01
CA ALA A 142 8.09 1.54 -5.90
C ALA A 142 7.35 2.79 -5.44
N TYR A 143 6.84 2.78 -4.21
CA TYR A 143 6.32 3.98 -3.55
C TYR A 143 7.45 4.79 -2.92
N PHE A 144 7.43 6.10 -3.09
CA PHE A 144 8.56 6.97 -2.75
C PHE A 144 8.80 7.08 -1.24
N LEU A 145 7.75 7.22 -0.44
CA LEU A 145 7.81 7.27 1.03
C LEU A 145 7.81 5.86 1.66
N GLY A 146 7.63 4.80 0.87
CA GLY A 146 7.62 3.40 1.31
C GLY A 146 6.39 2.93 2.11
N VAL A 147 5.40 3.80 2.33
CA VAL A 147 4.24 3.55 3.20
C VAL A 147 2.90 3.86 2.53
N GLU A 148 2.92 4.48 1.37
CA GLU A 148 1.74 4.94 0.63
C GLU A 148 0.84 3.78 0.17
N TRP A 149 1.35 2.54 0.18
CA TRP A 149 0.55 1.35 -0.14
C TRP A 149 -0.72 1.24 0.71
N THR A 150 -0.74 1.74 1.95
CA THR A 150 -1.97 1.77 2.77
C THR A 150 -2.95 2.85 2.31
N LEU A 151 -2.45 4.00 1.83
CA LEU A 151 -3.26 5.11 1.34
C LEU A 151 -3.95 4.74 0.03
N LEU A 152 -3.38 3.81 -0.74
CA LEU A 152 -4.05 3.19 -1.89
C LEU A 152 -5.35 2.48 -1.49
N TYR A 153 -5.37 1.75 -0.37
CA TYR A 153 -6.59 1.11 0.11
C TYR A 153 -7.61 2.16 0.54
N GLU A 154 -7.16 3.17 1.27
CA GLU A 154 -8.00 4.26 1.76
C GLU A 154 -8.62 5.07 0.60
N MET A 155 -7.82 5.42 -0.41
CA MET A 155 -8.30 6.12 -1.60
C MET A 155 -9.26 5.28 -2.42
N THR A 156 -8.99 3.99 -2.61
CA THR A 156 -9.92 3.08 -3.30
C THR A 156 -11.25 2.98 -2.56
N TYR A 157 -11.21 2.86 -1.23
CA TYR A 157 -12.39 2.84 -0.38
C TYR A 157 -13.21 4.14 -0.51
N TYR A 158 -12.54 5.29 -0.52
CA TYR A 158 -13.19 6.59 -0.71
C TYR A 158 -13.81 6.74 -2.09
N VAL A 159 -13.12 6.31 -3.15
CA VAL A 159 -13.66 6.34 -4.52
C VAL A 159 -14.87 5.40 -4.64
N ALA A 160 -14.84 4.22 -4.05
CA ALA A 160 -15.95 3.28 -4.06
C ALA A 160 -17.22 3.86 -3.38
N LEU A 161 -17.07 4.46 -2.20
CA LEU A 161 -18.19 5.13 -1.52
C LEU A 161 -18.67 6.39 -2.25
N ALA A 162 -17.74 7.15 -2.84
CA ALA A 162 -18.09 8.32 -3.64
C ALA A 162 -18.87 7.94 -4.89
N LEU A 163 -18.49 6.86 -5.58
CA LEU A 163 -19.25 6.30 -6.71
C LEU A 163 -20.67 5.92 -6.29
N LEU A 164 -20.80 5.18 -5.18
CA LEU A 164 -22.11 4.82 -4.64
C LEU A 164 -22.99 6.06 -4.42
N ALA A 165 -22.43 7.13 -3.84
CA ALA A 165 -23.15 8.39 -3.62
C ALA A 165 -23.41 9.18 -4.91
N LEU A 166 -22.49 9.17 -5.89
CA LEU A 166 -22.67 9.82 -7.21
C LEU A 166 -23.81 9.18 -8.00
N PHE A 167 -24.03 7.87 -7.86
CA PHE A 167 -25.18 7.17 -8.42
C PHE A 167 -26.47 7.31 -7.58
N GLY A 168 -26.45 8.08 -6.49
CA GLY A 168 -27.62 8.26 -5.61
C GLY A 168 -27.96 7.01 -4.79
N LEU A 169 -27.03 6.07 -4.66
CA LEU A 169 -27.22 4.79 -3.97
C LEU A 169 -26.74 4.82 -2.51
N GLN A 170 -26.46 6.00 -1.92
CA GLN A 170 -25.94 6.08 -0.54
C GLN A 170 -26.84 5.43 0.51
N ARG A 171 -28.17 5.35 0.27
CA ARG A 171 -29.11 4.64 1.16
C ARG A 171 -28.81 3.13 1.27
N HIS A 172 -28.13 2.56 0.29
CA HIS A 172 -27.72 1.15 0.26
C HIS A 172 -26.28 0.94 0.75
N ALA A 173 -25.62 1.96 1.33
CA ALA A 173 -24.22 1.87 1.73
C ALA A 173 -23.93 0.72 2.71
N VAL A 174 -24.85 0.44 3.64
CA VAL A 174 -24.73 -0.70 4.56
C VAL A 174 -24.78 -2.02 3.78
N ALA A 175 -25.72 -2.17 2.85
CA ALA A 175 -25.83 -3.38 2.03
C ALA A 175 -24.59 -3.58 1.14
N PHE A 176 -24.07 -2.49 0.54
CA PHE A 176 -22.83 -2.51 -0.22
C PHE A 176 -21.63 -2.97 0.63
N VAL A 177 -21.47 -2.43 1.85
CA VAL A 177 -20.40 -2.83 2.78
C VAL A 177 -20.55 -4.27 3.24
N LEU A 178 -21.78 -4.75 3.49
CA LEU A 178 -22.04 -6.15 3.85
C LEU A 178 -21.72 -7.10 2.68
N LEU A 179 -22.06 -6.73 1.45
CA LEU A 179 -21.72 -7.50 0.26
C LEU A 179 -20.20 -7.58 0.08
N TRP A 180 -19.50 -6.46 0.26
CA TRP A 180 -18.04 -6.45 0.19
C TRP A 180 -17.42 -7.28 1.33
N LEU A 181 -17.98 -7.22 2.54
CA LEU A 181 -17.53 -8.06 3.65
C LEU A 181 -17.72 -9.55 3.34
N ALA A 182 -18.87 -9.93 2.77
CA ALA A 182 -19.11 -11.30 2.33
C ALA A 182 -18.10 -11.74 1.26
N LEU A 183 -17.78 -10.86 0.31
CA LEU A 183 -16.75 -11.12 -0.71
C LEU A 183 -15.37 -11.40 -0.10
N VAL A 184 -14.94 -10.58 0.87
CA VAL A 184 -13.67 -10.77 1.59
C VAL A 184 -13.66 -12.10 2.35
N ILE A 185 -14.76 -12.45 3.02
CA ILE A 185 -14.89 -13.71 3.76
C ILE A 185 -14.80 -14.91 2.81
N VAL A 186 -15.54 -14.88 1.70
CA VAL A 186 -15.52 -15.96 0.70
C VAL A 186 -14.12 -16.13 0.12
N ALA A 187 -13.45 -15.04 -0.27
CA ALA A 187 -12.08 -15.09 -0.78
C ALA A 187 -11.08 -15.62 0.25
N TRP A 188 -11.21 -15.24 1.52
CA TRP A 188 -10.32 -15.72 2.58
C TRP A 188 -10.52 -17.22 2.87
N VAL A 189 -11.77 -17.69 2.86
CA VAL A 189 -12.11 -19.11 3.05
C VAL A 189 -11.62 -19.96 1.88
N SER A 190 -11.75 -19.48 0.63
CA SER A 190 -11.27 -20.18 -0.57
C SER A 190 -9.73 -20.25 -0.68
N GLY A 191 -9.00 -19.50 0.16
CA GLY A 191 -7.54 -19.48 0.21
C GLY A 191 -6.91 -18.36 -0.62
N GLU A 192 -7.56 -17.89 -1.69
CA GLU A 192 -7.04 -16.82 -2.55
C GLU A 192 -6.84 -15.49 -1.79
N GLY A 193 -7.78 -15.17 -0.88
CA GLY A 193 -7.76 -13.98 -0.03
C GLY A 193 -6.81 -14.07 1.17
N ARG A 194 -6.13 -15.21 1.38
CA ARG A 194 -5.07 -15.36 2.39
C ARG A 194 -3.73 -14.81 1.91
N ILE A 195 -3.56 -14.65 0.59
CA ILE A 195 -2.34 -14.09 0.00
C ILE A 195 -2.31 -12.59 0.32
N ASP A 196 -1.35 -12.20 1.15
CA ASP A 196 -1.15 -10.82 1.54
C ASP A 196 -0.46 -10.01 0.44
N ARG A 197 -1.26 -9.44 -0.46
CA ARG A 197 -0.79 -8.54 -1.50
C ARG A 197 -0.81 -7.10 -0.98
N LEU A 198 0.30 -6.62 -0.44
CA LEU A 198 0.47 -5.22 0.01
C LEU A 198 0.13 -4.19 -1.09
N MET A 199 0.40 -4.56 -2.34
CA MET A 199 0.25 -3.71 -3.52
C MET A 199 -0.65 -4.40 -4.53
N PRO A 200 -1.96 -4.50 -4.23
CA PRO A 200 -2.90 -5.24 -5.06
C PRO A 200 -3.20 -4.48 -6.36
N LEU A 201 -3.62 -5.22 -7.37
CA LEU A 201 -4.31 -4.67 -8.52
C LEU A 201 -5.77 -4.33 -8.19
N LEU A 202 -6.45 -3.59 -9.08
CA LEU A 202 -7.86 -3.24 -8.90
C LEU A 202 -8.77 -4.47 -8.73
N SER A 203 -8.52 -5.54 -9.48
CA SER A 203 -9.26 -6.81 -9.39
C SER A 203 -8.96 -7.60 -8.12
N GLU A 204 -7.77 -7.42 -7.53
CA GLU A 204 -7.32 -8.14 -6.35
C GLU A 204 -7.72 -7.43 -5.05
N LEU A 205 -7.74 -6.10 -5.07
CA LEU A 205 -7.95 -5.27 -3.88
C LEU A 205 -9.25 -5.62 -3.16
N PRO A 206 -10.43 -5.73 -3.80
CA PRO A 206 -11.68 -6.01 -3.10
C PRO A 206 -11.69 -7.36 -2.35
N LEU A 207 -10.86 -8.31 -2.75
CA LEU A 207 -10.78 -9.66 -2.17
C LEU A 207 -9.86 -9.72 -0.94
N GLY A 208 -9.00 -8.73 -0.76
CA GLY A 208 -7.96 -8.75 0.27
C GLY A 208 -8.50 -8.56 1.69
N ILE A 209 -8.02 -9.40 2.62
CA ILE A 209 -8.36 -9.31 4.05
C ILE A 209 -7.98 -7.95 4.68
N THR A 210 -7.04 -7.24 4.07
CA THR A 210 -6.62 -5.88 4.44
C THR A 210 -7.78 -4.86 4.46
N ASN A 211 -8.88 -5.11 3.72
CA ASN A 211 -10.07 -4.24 3.75
C ASN A 211 -10.96 -4.45 4.98
N LEU A 212 -10.84 -5.59 5.65
CA LEU A 212 -11.70 -5.98 6.78
C LEU A 212 -11.92 -4.84 7.81
N PRO A 213 -10.86 -4.18 8.35
CA PRO A 213 -11.05 -3.10 9.31
C PRO A 213 -11.86 -1.91 8.77
N PHE A 214 -11.71 -1.52 7.49
CA PHE A 214 -12.56 -0.46 6.90
C PHE A 214 -14.04 -0.84 6.96
N LEU A 215 -14.36 -2.07 6.56
CA LEU A 215 -15.73 -2.55 6.47
C LEU A 215 -16.35 -2.66 7.87
N LEU A 216 -15.64 -3.26 8.83
CA LEU A 216 -16.11 -3.39 10.20
C LEU A 216 -16.18 -2.04 10.92
N GLY A 217 -15.26 -1.11 10.64
CA GLY A 217 -15.31 0.26 11.13
C GLY A 217 -16.57 0.99 10.64
N PHE A 218 -16.93 0.84 9.36
CA PHE A 218 -18.17 1.41 8.82
C PHE A 218 -19.40 0.81 9.47
N LEU A 219 -19.45 -0.52 9.62
CA LEU A 219 -20.55 -1.23 10.29
C LEU A 219 -20.66 -0.87 11.77
N THR A 220 -19.55 -0.54 12.44
CA THR A 220 -19.54 -0.06 13.82
C THR A 220 -20.34 1.22 13.98
N ALA A 221 -20.23 2.16 13.04
CA ALA A 221 -21.03 3.39 13.06
C ALA A 221 -22.53 3.09 12.94
N HIS A 222 -22.90 2.17 12.06
CA HIS A 222 -24.29 1.74 11.89
C HIS A 222 -24.84 1.04 13.15
N ALA A 223 -24.08 0.08 13.69
CA ALA A 223 -24.43 -0.65 14.90
C ALA A 223 -24.56 0.27 16.12
N TYR A 224 -23.69 1.28 16.23
CA TYR A 224 -23.77 2.28 17.30
C TYR A 224 -25.08 3.08 17.23
N ARG A 225 -25.47 3.59 16.05
CA ARG A 225 -26.74 4.32 15.87
C ARG A 225 -27.98 3.49 16.20
N ARG A 226 -27.91 2.16 16.01
CA ARG A 226 -28.98 1.22 16.33
C ARG A 226 -28.95 0.71 17.77
N GLY A 227 -27.93 1.06 18.56
CA GLY A 227 -27.74 0.56 19.92
C GLY A 227 -27.32 -0.92 20.01
N TRP A 228 -26.79 -1.49 18.92
CA TRP A 228 -26.46 -2.92 18.81
C TRP A 228 -25.07 -3.29 19.34
N LEU A 229 -24.19 -2.32 19.59
CA LEU A 229 -22.86 -2.60 20.12
C LEU A 229 -22.98 -3.20 21.53
N PRO A 230 -22.39 -4.35 21.88
CA PRO A 230 -22.56 -4.96 23.20
C PRO A 230 -21.71 -4.26 24.30
N PRO A 231 -22.10 -4.36 25.60
CA PRO A 231 -21.33 -3.81 26.72
C PRO A 231 -19.94 -4.42 26.90
N LEU A 232 -19.75 -5.69 26.52
CA LEU A 232 -18.50 -6.43 26.73
C LEU A 232 -17.44 -6.20 25.64
N LEU A 233 -17.65 -5.24 24.73
CA LEU A 233 -16.66 -4.91 23.68
C LEU A 233 -15.25 -4.61 24.22
N PRO A 234 -15.05 -3.88 25.33
CA PRO A 234 -13.71 -3.62 25.85
C PRO A 234 -12.97 -4.90 26.24
N LEU A 235 -13.69 -5.89 26.81
CA LEU A 235 -13.12 -7.19 27.14
C LEU A 235 -12.72 -7.94 25.87
N GLY A 236 -13.58 -7.97 24.85
CA GLY A 236 -13.25 -8.56 23.55
C GLY A 236 -12.06 -7.89 22.85
N ALA A 237 -11.97 -6.57 22.92
CA ALA A 237 -10.82 -5.81 22.40
C ALA A 237 -9.52 -6.17 23.15
N ALA A 238 -9.57 -6.25 24.49
CA ALA A 238 -8.41 -6.64 25.29
C ALA A 238 -7.94 -8.07 25.00
N LEU A 239 -8.87 -9.04 24.97
CA LEU A 239 -8.55 -10.44 24.68
C LEU A 239 -7.97 -10.63 23.27
N SER A 240 -8.54 -9.93 22.28
CA SER A 240 -8.02 -9.99 20.90
C SER A 240 -6.66 -9.32 20.74
N ALA A 241 -6.39 -8.24 21.49
CA ALA A 241 -5.07 -7.60 21.50
C ALA A 241 -3.99 -8.52 22.08
N VAL A 242 -4.31 -9.30 23.13
CA VAL A 242 -3.43 -10.33 23.66
C VAL A 242 -3.23 -11.46 22.63
N ALA A 243 -4.30 -11.90 21.96
CA ALA A 243 -4.21 -12.95 20.94
C ALA A 243 -3.28 -12.60 19.77
N ILE A 244 -3.22 -11.32 19.37
CA ILE A 244 -2.29 -10.84 18.33
C ILE A 244 -0.83 -11.08 18.73
N ALA A 245 -0.49 -10.87 20.00
CA ALA A 245 0.87 -11.10 20.49
C ALA A 245 1.25 -12.59 20.52
N LEU A 246 0.25 -13.48 20.62
CA LEU A 246 0.46 -14.93 20.75
C LEU A 246 0.38 -15.69 19.42
N LEU A 247 -0.29 -15.13 18.39
CA LEU A 247 -0.60 -15.82 17.14
C LEU A 247 -0.10 -15.03 15.90
N PRO A 248 1.22 -14.98 15.67
CA PRO A 248 1.81 -14.14 14.62
C PRO A 248 1.44 -14.58 13.20
N GLU A 249 1.12 -15.85 12.96
CA GLU A 249 0.78 -16.35 11.61
C GLU A 249 -0.54 -15.79 11.05
N ASN A 250 -1.46 -15.37 11.93
CA ASN A 250 -2.75 -14.78 11.54
C ASN A 250 -2.82 -13.27 11.82
N ALA A 251 -1.66 -12.61 11.88
CA ALA A 251 -1.54 -11.24 12.37
C ALA A 251 -2.50 -10.25 11.70
N ARG A 252 -2.80 -10.37 10.39
CA ARG A 252 -3.70 -9.44 9.68
C ARG A 252 -5.18 -9.61 10.00
N LEU A 253 -5.67 -10.84 9.99
CA LEU A 253 -7.06 -11.13 10.35
C LEU A 253 -7.31 -10.71 11.81
N LEU A 254 -6.42 -11.14 12.70
CA LEU A 254 -6.50 -10.81 14.12
C LEU A 254 -6.35 -9.30 14.35
N ALA A 255 -5.41 -8.63 13.69
CA ALA A 255 -5.27 -7.18 13.72
C ALA A 255 -6.53 -6.46 13.25
N GLY A 256 -7.11 -6.88 12.12
CA GLY A 256 -8.34 -6.31 11.57
C GLY A 256 -9.52 -6.43 12.52
N LEU A 257 -9.75 -7.64 13.06
CA LEU A 257 -10.82 -7.90 14.03
C LEU A 257 -10.60 -7.13 15.33
N SER A 258 -9.41 -7.23 15.91
CA SER A 258 -9.08 -6.57 17.18
C SER A 258 -9.15 -5.06 17.08
N ALA A 259 -8.64 -4.46 16.00
CA ALA A 259 -8.68 -3.02 15.79
C ALA A 259 -10.12 -2.53 15.63
N SER A 260 -10.97 -3.31 14.96
CA SER A 260 -12.39 -2.99 14.81
C SER A 260 -13.14 -3.08 16.13
N LEU A 261 -12.84 -4.10 16.96
CA LEU A 261 -13.38 -4.21 18.32
C LEU A 261 -12.91 -3.07 19.21
N LEU A 262 -11.64 -2.67 19.10
CA LEU A 262 -11.08 -1.53 19.83
C LEU A 262 -11.82 -0.24 19.47
N VAL A 263 -12.02 0.03 18.17
CA VAL A 263 -12.77 1.21 17.71
C VAL A 263 -14.23 1.15 18.16
N ALA A 264 -14.89 -0.02 18.09
CA ALA A 264 -16.26 -0.18 18.57
C ALA A 264 -16.37 0.05 20.10
N ALA A 265 -15.41 -0.45 20.87
CA ALA A 265 -15.31 -0.20 22.30
C ALA A 265 -15.08 1.29 22.61
N ALA A 266 -14.21 1.96 21.84
CA ALA A 266 -13.91 3.38 21.97
C ALA A 266 -15.13 4.28 21.72
N VAL A 267 -15.92 3.92 20.71
CA VAL A 267 -17.13 4.67 20.33
C VAL A 267 -18.24 4.50 21.36
N ARG A 268 -18.45 3.27 21.85
CA ARG A 268 -19.45 2.98 22.88
C ARG A 268 -19.05 3.50 24.27
N GLY A 269 -17.76 3.47 24.58
CA GLY A 269 -17.22 3.78 25.90
C GLY A 269 -17.32 5.26 26.30
N PRO A 270 -17.05 5.57 27.58
CA PRO A 270 -16.96 6.94 28.04
C PRO A 270 -15.86 7.69 27.27
N GLN A 271 -16.17 8.91 26.85
CA GLN A 271 -15.20 9.73 26.13
C GLN A 271 -14.10 10.20 27.09
N LEU A 272 -12.85 9.88 26.75
CA LEU A 272 -11.70 10.31 27.52
C LEU A 272 -11.55 11.82 27.36
N GLN A 273 -11.54 12.54 28.48
CA GLN A 273 -11.25 13.97 28.52
C GLN A 273 -10.05 14.19 29.44
N LEU A 274 -8.86 14.20 28.86
CA LEU A 274 -7.63 14.43 29.61
C LEU A 274 -7.32 15.94 29.54
N SER A 275 -7.51 16.65 30.65
CA SER A 275 -7.22 18.09 30.74
C SER A 275 -5.75 18.41 31.10
N ASN A 276 -5.00 17.39 31.51
CA ASN A 276 -3.60 17.51 31.94
C ASN A 276 -2.62 17.60 30.75
N TRP A 277 -1.32 17.71 31.07
CA TRP A 277 -0.24 17.75 30.08
C TRP A 277 -0.25 16.53 29.16
N ALA A 278 -0.62 15.35 29.68
CA ALA A 278 -0.70 14.11 28.90
C ALA A 278 -1.80 14.18 27.84
N GLY A 279 -2.95 14.79 28.15
CA GLY A 279 -4.01 15.06 27.18
C GLY A 279 -3.60 16.05 26.09
N LYS A 280 -2.84 17.10 26.44
CA LYS A 280 -2.29 18.04 25.45
C LYS A 280 -1.28 17.36 24.54
N LEU A 281 -0.40 16.52 25.09
CA LEU A 281 0.59 15.79 24.31
C LEU A 281 -0.07 14.77 23.37
N SER A 282 -1.02 13.98 23.86
CA SER A 282 -1.73 12.98 23.06
C SER A 282 -2.53 13.62 21.93
N SER A 283 -3.17 14.78 22.17
CA SER A 283 -3.84 15.54 21.13
C SER A 283 -2.86 16.03 20.07
N ARG A 284 -1.67 16.54 20.45
CA ARG A 284 -0.63 16.96 19.50
C ARG A 284 -0.09 15.80 18.68
N LEU A 285 0.18 14.65 19.31
CA LEU A 285 0.61 13.44 18.61
C LEU A 285 -0.49 12.91 17.68
N GLY A 286 -1.75 12.97 18.09
CA GLY A 286 -2.90 12.58 17.27
C GLY A 286 -3.09 13.49 16.06
N ASP A 287 -2.86 14.80 16.21
CA ASP A 287 -2.87 15.78 15.13
C ASP A 287 -1.68 15.56 14.17
N ALA A 288 -0.48 15.27 14.70
CA ALA A 288 0.72 14.98 13.92
C ALA A 288 0.76 13.55 13.33
N SER A 289 -0.21 12.69 13.67
CA SER A 289 -0.13 11.25 13.38
C SER A 289 -0.04 10.94 11.89
N TYR A 290 -0.65 11.76 11.03
CA TYR A 290 -0.59 11.58 9.59
C TYR A 290 0.77 11.99 9.02
N VAL A 291 1.34 13.08 9.52
CA VAL A 291 2.69 13.49 9.10
C VAL A 291 3.72 12.47 9.56
N LEU A 292 3.63 12.00 10.81
CA LEU A 292 4.47 10.92 11.33
C LEU A 292 4.39 9.68 10.45
N TYR A 293 3.18 9.30 10.03
CA TYR A 293 2.96 8.20 9.10
C TYR A 293 3.71 8.42 7.78
N LEU A 294 3.64 9.60 7.17
CA LEU A 294 4.28 9.88 5.88
C LEU A 294 5.81 9.99 5.96
N CYS A 295 6.36 10.51 7.05
CA CYS A 295 7.77 10.89 7.10
C CYS A 295 8.69 9.85 7.75
N HIS A 296 8.19 8.91 8.56
CA HIS A 296 9.07 8.06 9.38
C HIS A 296 10.02 7.18 8.56
N VAL A 297 9.54 6.46 7.53
CA VAL A 297 10.41 5.61 6.70
C VAL A 297 11.48 6.43 5.95
N PRO A 298 11.14 7.52 5.23
CA PRO A 298 12.16 8.38 4.62
C PRO A 298 13.12 9.01 5.63
N THR A 299 12.66 9.33 6.84
CA THR A 299 13.53 9.81 7.92
C THR A 299 14.53 8.74 8.33
N PHE A 300 14.12 7.48 8.44
CA PHE A 300 15.01 6.37 8.78
C PHE A 300 16.08 6.17 7.70
N LEU A 301 15.67 6.24 6.43
CA LEU A 301 16.56 6.12 5.27
C LEU A 301 17.58 7.27 5.22
N LEU A 302 17.14 8.50 5.50
CA LEU A 302 18.03 9.65 5.59
C LEU A 302 19.01 9.51 6.77
N ALA A 303 18.52 9.04 7.92
CA ALA A 303 19.38 8.78 9.08
C ALA A 303 20.40 7.67 8.82
N GLN A 304 20.04 6.64 8.05
CA GLN A 304 20.98 5.62 7.60
C GLN A 304 22.12 6.23 6.76
N ALA A 305 21.79 7.14 5.84
CA ALA A 305 22.79 7.78 4.99
C ALA A 305 23.71 8.76 5.75
N LEU A 306 23.21 9.37 6.84
CA LEU A 306 23.92 10.43 7.56
C LEU A 306 24.64 9.97 8.84
N LEU A 307 24.18 8.90 9.49
CA LEU A 307 24.74 8.44 10.76
C LEU A 307 25.82 7.36 10.56
N PRO A 308 26.91 7.39 11.35
CA PRO A 308 28.03 6.48 11.16
C PRO A 308 27.67 5.04 11.54
N ASP A 309 28.31 4.08 10.86
CA ASP A 309 28.11 2.66 11.12
C ASP A 309 28.64 2.19 12.48
N SER A 310 29.54 2.96 13.07
CA SER A 310 30.07 2.72 14.42
C SER A 310 29.09 3.07 15.55
N MET A 311 27.97 3.74 15.25
CA MET A 311 26.98 4.10 16.26
C MET A 311 26.34 2.84 16.88
N PRO A 312 26.28 2.72 18.22
CA PRO A 312 25.63 1.59 18.87
C PRO A 312 24.18 1.42 18.42
N THR A 313 23.78 0.18 18.08
CA THR A 313 22.44 -0.12 17.55
C THR A 313 21.28 0.42 18.39
N PRO A 314 21.30 0.34 19.74
CA PRO A 314 20.23 0.92 20.55
C PRO A 314 20.12 2.44 20.43
N LEU A 315 21.27 3.13 20.33
CA LEU A 315 21.30 4.57 20.14
C LEU A 315 20.79 4.94 18.76
N PHE A 316 21.20 4.19 17.72
CA PHE A 316 20.70 4.40 16.36
C PHE A 316 19.16 4.24 16.30
N TRP A 317 18.60 3.17 16.88
CA TRP A 317 17.14 2.98 16.97
C TRP A 317 16.44 4.16 17.66
N LEU A 318 16.99 4.63 18.79
CA LEU A 318 16.43 5.77 19.52
C LEU A 318 16.46 7.06 18.69
N VAL A 319 17.59 7.32 18.01
CA VAL A 319 17.78 8.52 17.19
C VAL A 319 16.80 8.54 16.01
N ILE A 320 16.64 7.44 15.28
CA ILE A 320 15.73 7.42 14.12
C ILE A 320 14.26 7.59 14.55
N VAL A 321 13.84 6.98 15.66
CA VAL A 321 12.50 7.14 16.22
C VAL A 321 12.28 8.57 16.71
N ALA A 322 13.23 9.13 17.47
CA ALA A 322 13.16 10.50 17.97
C ALA A 322 13.16 11.52 16.83
N ALA A 323 13.94 11.30 15.77
CA ALA A 323 13.98 12.17 14.59
C ALA A 323 12.63 12.18 13.85
N ALA A 324 12.03 11.00 13.63
CA ALA A 324 10.71 10.90 12.99
C ALA A 324 9.62 11.58 13.83
N LEU A 325 9.62 11.36 15.15
CA LEU A 325 8.70 12.02 16.08
C LEU A 325 8.89 13.54 16.09
N GLY A 326 10.13 14.01 16.21
CA GLY A 326 10.47 15.43 16.20
C GLY A 326 10.03 16.12 14.91
N LEU A 327 10.33 15.53 13.75
CA LEU A 327 9.91 16.05 12.45
C LEU A 327 8.38 16.10 12.33
N SER A 328 7.68 15.06 12.78
CA SER A 328 6.22 15.04 12.74
C SER A 328 5.58 16.10 13.64
N LEU A 329 6.15 16.36 14.81
CA LEU A 329 5.65 17.37 15.73
C LEU A 329 5.93 18.79 15.22
N LEU A 330 7.05 18.97 14.50
CA LEU A 330 7.38 20.22 13.83
C LEU A 330 6.42 20.54 12.66
N LEU A 331 6.12 19.53 11.85
CA LEU A 331 5.32 19.68 10.62
C LEU A 331 3.81 19.46 10.82
N GLY A 332 3.40 18.84 11.92
CA GLY A 332 2.00 18.60 12.27
C GLY A 332 1.11 19.87 12.27
N PRO A 333 1.55 21.00 12.84
CA PRO A 333 0.80 22.26 12.75
C PRO A 333 0.56 22.73 11.32
N VAL A 334 1.49 22.45 10.39
CA VAL A 334 1.34 22.77 8.97
C VAL A 334 0.25 21.90 8.33
N ASP A 335 0.21 20.59 8.59
CA ASP A 335 -0.89 19.70 8.14
C ASP A 335 -2.24 20.19 8.67
N VAL A 336 -2.32 20.52 9.96
CA VAL A 336 -3.56 21.04 10.56
C VAL A 336 -3.98 22.37 9.94
N ALA A 337 -3.05 23.28 9.68
CA ALA A 337 -3.33 24.57 9.03
C ALA A 337 -3.83 24.37 7.60
N LEU A 338 -3.16 23.52 6.81
CA LEU A 338 -3.58 23.16 5.45
C LEU A 338 -4.98 22.55 5.45
N HIS A 339 -5.26 21.62 6.37
CA HIS A 339 -6.58 21.00 6.48
C HIS A 339 -7.68 22.01 6.82
N ARG A 340 -7.41 22.97 7.72
CA ARG A 340 -8.36 24.06 8.04
C ARG A 340 -8.59 24.97 6.84
N LEU A 341 -7.52 25.31 6.10
CA LEU A 341 -7.61 26.10 4.87
C LEU A 341 -8.50 25.39 3.83
N PHE A 342 -8.22 24.12 3.52
CA PHE A 342 -8.99 23.36 2.55
C PHE A 342 -10.44 23.16 2.98
N LYS A 343 -10.71 22.96 4.27
CA LYS A 343 -12.10 22.94 4.78
C LYS A 343 -12.85 24.25 4.50
N ARG A 344 -12.20 25.41 4.69
CA ARG A 344 -12.80 26.72 4.37
C ARG A 344 -13.03 26.86 2.86
N LEU A 345 -12.07 26.45 2.04
CA LEU A 345 -12.18 26.48 0.58
C LEU A 345 -13.32 25.60 0.07
N ILE A 346 -13.48 24.38 0.61
CA ILE A 346 -14.59 23.48 0.27
C ILE A 346 -15.93 24.11 0.67
N ALA A 347 -16.00 24.70 1.88
CA ALA A 347 -17.23 25.32 2.37
C ALA A 347 -17.66 26.53 1.51
N ALA A 348 -16.71 27.27 0.96
CA ALA A 348 -16.98 28.41 0.06
C ALA A 348 -17.21 27.99 -1.41
N ALA A 349 -16.86 26.76 -1.80
CA ALA A 349 -16.93 26.31 -3.19
C ALA A 349 -18.38 25.95 -3.60
N PRO A 350 -18.82 26.32 -4.81
CA PRO A 350 -20.14 25.93 -5.30
C PRO A 350 -20.21 24.40 -5.50
N PRO A 351 -21.32 23.73 -5.15
CA PRO A 351 -21.45 22.28 -5.26
C PRO A 351 -21.14 21.72 -6.65
N ARG A 352 -21.51 22.46 -7.71
CA ARG A 352 -21.21 22.09 -9.10
C ARG A 352 -19.71 21.91 -9.34
N ARG A 353 -18.86 22.79 -8.80
CA ARG A 353 -17.39 22.70 -8.94
C ARG A 353 -16.86 21.46 -8.23
N LEU A 354 -17.32 21.20 -7.02
CA LEU A 354 -16.90 20.02 -6.24
C LEU A 354 -17.31 18.72 -6.94
N ASN A 355 -18.53 18.66 -7.49
CA ASN A 355 -18.99 17.52 -8.28
C ASN A 355 -18.17 17.33 -9.56
N LEU A 356 -17.83 18.40 -10.28
CA LEU A 356 -16.97 18.31 -11.47
C LEU A 356 -15.58 17.77 -11.14
N ILE A 357 -14.96 18.21 -10.04
CA ILE A 357 -13.67 17.67 -9.59
C ILE A 357 -13.81 16.18 -9.25
N ALA A 358 -14.87 15.79 -8.53
CA ALA A 358 -15.11 14.40 -8.17
C ALA A 358 -15.34 13.52 -9.42
N ILE A 359 -16.16 13.98 -10.36
CA ILE A 359 -16.47 13.30 -11.63
C ILE A 359 -15.27 13.28 -12.56
N GLY A 360 -14.33 14.23 -12.49
CA GLY A 360 -13.09 14.18 -13.25
C GLY A 360 -12.04 13.25 -12.64
N PHE A 361 -11.88 13.28 -11.31
CA PHE A 361 -10.90 12.45 -10.61
C PHE A 361 -11.24 10.97 -10.68
N THR A 362 -12.51 10.60 -10.50
CA THR A 362 -12.96 9.21 -10.45
C THR A 362 -12.60 8.38 -11.71
N PRO A 363 -12.94 8.81 -12.94
CA PRO A 363 -12.57 8.09 -14.15
C PRO A 363 -11.06 8.13 -14.42
N LEU A 364 -10.33 9.17 -14.01
CA LEU A 364 -8.86 9.16 -14.07
C LEU A 364 -8.29 8.06 -13.17
N PHE A 365 -8.74 8.00 -11.92
CA PHE A 365 -8.33 7.00 -10.94
C PHE A 365 -8.65 5.58 -11.43
N LEU A 366 -9.88 5.34 -11.85
CA LEU A 366 -10.31 4.03 -12.35
C LEU A 366 -9.65 3.67 -13.69
N GLY A 367 -9.51 4.62 -14.61
CA GLY A 367 -8.90 4.39 -15.92
C GLY A 367 -7.46 3.95 -15.80
N VAL A 368 -6.67 4.61 -14.94
CA VAL A 368 -5.29 4.19 -14.64
C VAL A 368 -5.26 2.83 -13.94
N ALA A 369 -6.13 2.62 -12.94
CA ALA A 369 -6.20 1.35 -12.22
C ALA A 369 -6.56 0.17 -13.14
N VAL A 370 -7.55 0.32 -14.01
CA VAL A 370 -7.98 -0.71 -14.99
C VAL A 370 -6.88 -0.97 -16.02
N HIS A 371 -6.26 0.08 -16.54
CA HIS A 371 -5.19 -0.06 -17.52
C HIS A 371 -3.98 -0.82 -16.94
N GLU A 372 -3.57 -0.49 -15.72
CA GLU A 372 -2.46 -1.18 -15.06
C GLU A 372 -2.85 -2.59 -14.59
N ASP A 373 -4.10 -2.83 -14.19
CA ASP A 373 -4.62 -4.16 -13.88
C ASP A 373 -4.48 -5.10 -15.09
N ASP A 374 -5.00 -4.69 -16.24
CA ASP A 374 -4.89 -5.46 -17.49
C ASP A 374 -3.42 -5.67 -17.89
N ALA A 375 -2.63 -4.59 -17.89
CA ALA A 375 -1.23 -4.65 -18.28
C ALA A 375 -0.39 -5.54 -17.36
N VAL A 376 -0.62 -5.53 -16.04
CA VAL A 376 0.07 -6.41 -15.09
C VAL A 376 -0.40 -7.84 -15.23
N ARG A 377 -1.71 -8.09 -15.38
CA ARG A 377 -2.25 -9.45 -15.52
C ARG A 377 -1.77 -10.13 -16.79
N SER A 378 -1.79 -9.43 -17.92
CA SER A 378 -1.23 -9.94 -19.19
C SER A 378 0.26 -10.26 -19.06
N ARG A 379 1.03 -9.41 -18.35
CA ARG A 379 2.45 -9.70 -18.05
C ARG A 379 2.62 -10.95 -17.18
N ARG A 380 1.82 -11.11 -16.12
CA ARG A 380 1.89 -12.28 -15.23
C ARG A 380 1.48 -13.56 -15.95
N ALA A 381 0.48 -13.50 -16.84
CA ALA A 381 0.07 -14.63 -17.66
C ALA A 381 1.18 -15.06 -18.63
N ALA A 382 1.78 -14.11 -19.36
CA ALA A 382 2.90 -14.39 -20.25
C ALA A 382 4.12 -14.95 -19.49
N GLU A 383 4.40 -14.45 -18.28
CA GLU A 383 5.46 -15.02 -17.44
C GLU A 383 5.16 -16.45 -16.98
N ALA A 384 3.91 -16.75 -16.59
CA ALA A 384 3.51 -18.10 -16.19
C ALA A 384 3.60 -19.08 -17.37
N GLU A 385 3.14 -18.69 -18.56
CA GLU A 385 3.27 -19.45 -19.79
C GLU A 385 4.74 -19.68 -20.14
N ALA A 386 5.57 -18.63 -20.11
CA ALA A 386 7.00 -18.74 -20.38
C ALA A 386 7.70 -19.73 -19.43
N ARG A 387 7.38 -19.70 -18.13
CA ARG A 387 7.92 -20.66 -17.16
C ARG A 387 7.50 -22.10 -17.49
N GLN A 388 6.27 -22.31 -17.94
CA GLN A 388 5.81 -23.62 -18.39
C GLN A 388 6.53 -24.06 -19.67
N SER A 389 6.75 -23.14 -20.62
CA SER A 389 7.50 -23.42 -21.85
C SER A 389 8.96 -23.81 -21.57
N ILE A 390 9.63 -23.14 -20.64
CA ILE A 390 11.03 -23.45 -20.28
C ILE A 390 11.21 -24.85 -19.69
N ALA A 391 10.16 -25.40 -19.06
CA ALA A 391 10.16 -26.76 -18.55
C ALA A 391 10.10 -27.82 -19.67
N SER A 392 9.71 -27.43 -20.90
CA SER A 392 9.68 -28.32 -22.06
C SER A 392 11.05 -28.43 -22.75
N ALA A 393 11.21 -29.46 -23.59
CA ALA A 393 12.44 -29.66 -24.36
C ALA A 393 12.65 -28.49 -25.35
N PRO A 394 13.85 -27.86 -25.40
CA PRO A 394 14.10 -26.76 -26.31
C PRO A 394 14.00 -27.18 -27.78
N VAL A 395 13.36 -26.34 -28.59
CA VAL A 395 13.22 -26.44 -30.04
C VAL A 395 14.30 -25.58 -30.72
N PRO A 396 14.73 -25.88 -31.96
CA PRO A 396 15.61 -25.00 -32.72
C PRO A 396 15.05 -23.58 -32.86
N ALA A 397 15.94 -22.58 -32.83
CA ALA A 397 15.55 -21.19 -32.97
C ALA A 397 14.93 -20.91 -34.35
N PRO A 398 13.80 -20.20 -34.43
CA PRO A 398 13.25 -19.78 -35.72
C PRO A 398 14.20 -18.80 -36.39
N ALA A 399 14.26 -18.81 -37.73
CA ALA A 399 15.17 -17.96 -38.50
C ALA A 399 14.94 -16.45 -38.29
N SER A 400 13.74 -16.06 -37.86
CA SER A 400 13.37 -14.69 -37.52
C SER A 400 13.91 -14.21 -36.17
N LEU A 401 14.40 -15.11 -35.30
CA LEU A 401 14.86 -14.78 -33.97
C LEU A 401 16.32 -14.32 -33.98
N ALA A 402 16.53 -13.04 -33.69
CA ALA A 402 17.85 -12.49 -33.42
C ALA A 402 18.08 -12.44 -31.90
N ALA A 403 19.02 -13.23 -31.40
CA ALA A 403 19.34 -13.27 -29.98
C ALA A 403 20.80 -13.61 -29.69
N ALA A 404 21.37 -13.02 -28.65
CA ALA A 404 22.73 -13.29 -28.19
C ALA A 404 22.92 -12.89 -26.71
N ILE A 405 23.83 -13.56 -26.01
CA ILE A 405 24.45 -13.06 -24.78
C ILE A 405 25.71 -12.31 -25.18
N ASP A 406 25.84 -11.05 -24.76
CA ASP A 406 26.95 -10.19 -25.18
C ASP A 406 27.78 -9.64 -24.02
N LEU A 407 27.34 -9.81 -22.78
CA LEU A 407 28.12 -9.46 -21.59
C LEU A 407 27.91 -10.50 -20.49
N VAL A 408 29.01 -10.97 -19.93
CA VAL A 408 29.06 -11.79 -18.72
C VAL A 408 30.18 -11.25 -17.84
N GLU A 409 29.84 -10.71 -16.68
CA GLU A 409 30.78 -10.02 -15.81
C GLU A 409 30.49 -10.31 -14.34
N ALA A 410 31.52 -10.41 -13.51
CA ALA A 410 31.37 -10.49 -12.06
C ALA A 410 31.16 -9.07 -11.49
N ALA A 411 30.08 -8.87 -10.74
CA ALA A 411 29.80 -7.65 -10.01
C ALA A 411 30.65 -7.57 -8.73
N ASP A 412 30.83 -6.35 -8.20
CA ASP A 412 31.64 -6.07 -7.01
C ASP A 412 31.17 -6.81 -5.74
N ASP A 413 29.92 -7.26 -5.72
CA ASP A 413 29.32 -8.05 -4.64
C ASP A 413 29.48 -9.58 -4.83
N GLY A 414 30.25 -10.01 -5.82
CA GLY A 414 30.53 -11.41 -6.13
C GLY A 414 29.47 -12.10 -7.00
N ARG A 415 28.40 -11.40 -7.42
CA ARG A 415 27.36 -11.98 -8.29
C ARG A 415 27.72 -11.84 -9.76
N TRP A 416 27.26 -12.78 -10.59
CA TRP A 416 27.44 -12.68 -12.05
C TRP A 416 26.29 -11.92 -12.70
N LEU A 417 26.63 -10.87 -13.46
CA LEU A 417 25.74 -10.09 -14.30
C LEU A 417 25.83 -10.59 -15.74
N ILE A 418 24.69 -10.99 -16.30
CA ILE A 418 24.57 -11.48 -17.66
C ILE A 418 23.63 -10.55 -18.43
N ARG A 419 24.09 -10.01 -19.55
CA ARG A 419 23.28 -9.20 -20.46
C ARG A 419 23.31 -9.74 -21.88
N GLY A 420 22.25 -9.44 -22.60
CA GLY A 420 22.09 -9.83 -23.98
C GLY A 420 20.81 -9.28 -24.56
N TYR A 421 20.40 -9.84 -25.68
CA TYR A 421 19.16 -9.49 -26.35
C TYR A 421 18.47 -10.69 -26.98
N ALA A 422 17.17 -10.54 -27.19
CA ALA A 422 16.38 -11.41 -28.05
C ALA A 422 15.22 -10.61 -28.66
N ILE A 423 14.99 -10.77 -29.95
CA ILE A 423 13.87 -10.19 -30.68
C ILE A 423 13.46 -11.10 -31.85
N ASP A 424 12.16 -11.35 -31.98
CA ASP A 424 11.59 -11.94 -33.18
C ASP A 424 11.34 -10.84 -34.22
N LEU A 425 12.02 -10.92 -35.36
CA LEU A 425 11.94 -9.92 -36.43
C LEU A 425 10.58 -9.92 -37.15
N ASP A 426 9.86 -11.04 -37.15
CA ASP A 426 8.53 -11.16 -37.77
C ASP A 426 7.44 -10.70 -36.79
N ARG A 427 7.65 -10.92 -35.49
CA ARG A 427 6.77 -10.42 -34.42
C ARG A 427 7.54 -9.62 -33.38
N PRO A 428 7.97 -8.38 -33.68
CA PRO A 428 8.80 -7.58 -32.77
C PRO A 428 8.16 -7.24 -31.41
N ALA A 429 6.83 -7.38 -31.29
CA ALA A 429 6.07 -7.11 -30.06
C ALA A 429 5.86 -8.34 -29.17
N ARG A 430 6.31 -9.53 -29.60
CA ARG A 430 6.18 -10.77 -28.83
C ARG A 430 6.86 -10.64 -27.46
N HIS A 431 6.25 -11.23 -26.42
CA HIS A 431 6.94 -11.34 -25.14
C HIS A 431 7.99 -12.45 -25.23
N ILE A 432 9.21 -12.11 -24.84
CA ILE A 432 10.31 -13.05 -24.77
C ILE A 432 10.85 -13.00 -23.35
N HIS A 433 11.08 -14.17 -22.79
CA HIS A 433 11.72 -14.35 -21.50
C HIS A 433 12.98 -15.18 -21.68
N ILE A 434 13.99 -14.93 -20.85
CA ILE A 434 15.18 -15.77 -20.75
C ILE A 434 15.17 -16.50 -19.42
N ALA A 435 15.48 -17.78 -19.45
CA ALA A 435 15.88 -18.57 -18.31
C ALA A 435 17.34 -18.99 -18.46
N LEU A 436 18.08 -18.86 -17.37
CA LEU A 436 19.33 -19.56 -17.17
C LEU A 436 19.00 -20.82 -16.38
N ARG A 437 19.51 -21.96 -16.83
CA ARG A 437 19.30 -23.23 -16.14
C ARG A 437 20.61 -23.91 -15.84
N GLN A 438 20.58 -24.76 -14.84
CA GLN A 438 21.66 -25.65 -14.47
C GLN A 438 21.08 -27.03 -14.27
N SER A 439 21.58 -28.03 -15.01
CA SER A 439 21.03 -29.39 -15.01
C SER A 439 19.50 -29.44 -15.19
N GLY A 440 18.95 -28.57 -16.04
CA GLY A 440 17.52 -28.48 -16.34
C GLY A 440 16.68 -27.69 -15.33
N GLN A 441 17.24 -27.27 -14.19
CA GLN A 441 16.55 -26.41 -13.22
C GLN A 441 16.79 -24.93 -13.51
N VAL A 442 15.72 -24.12 -13.50
CA VAL A 442 15.82 -22.67 -13.71
C VAL A 442 16.45 -22.01 -12.48
N ILE A 443 17.64 -21.46 -12.64
CA ILE A 443 18.36 -20.76 -11.58
C ILE A 443 18.13 -19.24 -11.61
N ALA A 444 17.84 -18.70 -12.80
CA ALA A 444 17.51 -17.30 -12.96
C ALA A 444 16.57 -17.10 -14.15
N PHE A 445 15.67 -16.13 -14.04
CA PHE A 445 14.65 -15.86 -15.04
C PHE A 445 14.45 -14.35 -15.19
N ALA A 446 14.41 -13.85 -16.42
CA ALA A 446 14.12 -12.45 -16.69
C ALA A 446 13.32 -12.25 -17.97
N ARG A 447 12.52 -11.19 -17.98
CA ARG A 447 11.86 -10.69 -19.20
C ARG A 447 12.79 -9.80 -20.02
N MET A 448 12.50 -9.67 -21.31
CA MET A 448 13.05 -8.58 -22.12
C MET A 448 12.62 -7.21 -21.57
N ARG A 449 13.56 -6.28 -21.53
CA ARG A 449 13.46 -4.90 -21.04
C ARG A 449 13.90 -3.93 -22.15
N ARG A 450 13.46 -2.67 -22.04
CA ARG A 450 13.79 -1.60 -22.98
C ARG A 450 15.19 -1.02 -22.71
N MET A 451 16.24 -1.82 -22.92
CA MET A 451 17.61 -1.43 -22.54
C MET A 451 18.44 -0.89 -23.71
N ARG A 452 18.36 -1.49 -24.91
CA ARG A 452 19.19 -1.13 -26.06
C ARG A 452 18.35 -0.87 -27.29
N THR A 453 18.73 0.08 -28.13
CA THR A 453 18.06 0.34 -29.42
C THR A 453 18.39 -0.75 -30.44
N ALA A 454 17.40 -1.13 -31.24
CA ALA A 454 17.53 -2.12 -32.31
C ALA A 454 18.49 -1.72 -33.44
N THR A 455 19.04 -0.50 -33.41
CA THR A 455 20.05 -0.01 -34.36
C THR A 455 21.23 -0.97 -34.49
N ALA A 456 21.56 -1.72 -33.44
CA ALA A 456 22.58 -2.77 -33.47
C ALA A 456 22.30 -3.90 -34.47
N LEU A 457 21.04 -4.10 -34.90
CA LEU A 457 20.65 -5.09 -35.91
C LEU A 457 20.56 -4.51 -37.33
N ASN A 458 20.96 -3.26 -37.52
CA ASN A 458 21.01 -2.56 -38.82
C ASN A 458 19.68 -2.56 -39.62
N ARG A 459 18.54 -2.59 -38.91
CA ARG A 459 17.18 -2.61 -39.47
C ARG A 459 16.44 -1.31 -39.19
N LYS A 460 16.08 -0.56 -40.25
CA LYS A 460 15.46 0.78 -40.13
C LYS A 460 14.05 0.74 -39.53
N ASP A 461 13.28 -0.30 -39.81
CA ASP A 461 11.89 -0.54 -39.41
C ASP A 461 11.70 -0.81 -37.90
N ILE A 462 12.76 -1.28 -37.23
CA ILE A 462 12.75 -1.52 -35.78
C ILE A 462 13.71 -0.61 -35.01
N SER A 463 14.40 0.32 -35.67
CA SER A 463 15.47 1.16 -35.09
C SER A 463 15.10 1.92 -33.81
N GLN A 464 13.83 2.28 -33.65
CA GLN A 464 13.29 2.98 -32.46
C GLN A 464 12.89 2.03 -31.32
N ARG A 465 12.82 0.72 -31.57
CA ARG A 465 12.49 -0.27 -30.53
C ARG A 465 13.68 -0.48 -29.62
N ARG A 466 13.37 -0.67 -28.35
CA ARG A 466 14.35 -1.08 -27.35
C ARG A 466 14.07 -2.47 -26.83
N PHE A 467 15.11 -3.31 -26.80
CA PHE A 467 15.05 -4.68 -26.31
C PHE A 467 16.36 -5.05 -25.61
N GLY A 468 16.38 -6.18 -24.92
CA GLY A 468 17.53 -6.65 -24.14
C GLY A 468 17.10 -7.32 -22.85
N PHE A 469 17.95 -8.15 -22.25
CA PHE A 469 17.72 -8.70 -20.91
C PHE A 469 18.96 -8.47 -20.04
N SER A 470 18.73 -8.41 -18.73
CA SER A 470 19.77 -8.35 -17.72
C SER A 470 19.35 -9.28 -16.60
N VAL A 471 20.19 -10.28 -16.33
CA VAL A 471 19.97 -11.31 -15.31
C VAL A 471 21.16 -11.25 -14.36
N ILE A 472 20.90 -11.38 -13.06
CA ILE A 472 21.94 -11.55 -12.06
C ILE A 472 21.78 -12.96 -11.49
N LEU A 473 22.86 -13.74 -11.47
CA LEU A 473 22.83 -15.06 -10.84
C LEU A 473 22.72 -14.93 -9.32
N PRO A 474 21.97 -15.83 -8.67
CA PRO A 474 21.90 -15.85 -7.21
C PRO A 474 23.26 -16.25 -6.63
N VAL A 475 23.53 -15.93 -5.35
CA VAL A 475 24.87 -16.11 -4.75
C VAL A 475 25.15 -17.59 -4.39
N ASP A 476 24.10 -18.40 -4.30
CA ASP A 476 24.09 -19.78 -3.80
C ASP A 476 24.12 -20.86 -4.90
N PHE A 477 24.30 -20.48 -6.17
CA PHE A 477 24.44 -21.47 -7.25
C PHE A 477 25.80 -22.19 -7.18
N ASP A 478 25.80 -23.51 -7.38
CA ASP A 478 26.99 -24.36 -7.22
C ASP A 478 27.42 -24.93 -8.58
N CYS A 479 28.60 -24.56 -9.07
CA CYS A 479 29.13 -25.05 -10.33
C CYS A 479 29.30 -26.58 -10.39
N ARG A 480 29.34 -27.29 -9.24
CA ARG A 480 29.35 -28.77 -9.20
C ARG A 480 28.05 -29.39 -9.72
N GLN A 481 26.97 -28.62 -9.75
CA GLN A 481 25.67 -29.08 -10.25
C GLN A 481 25.59 -29.08 -11.78
N GLY A 482 26.66 -28.74 -12.50
CA GLY A 482 26.76 -28.83 -13.95
C GLY A 482 26.90 -27.48 -14.64
N ARG A 483 26.99 -27.51 -15.97
CA ARG A 483 27.12 -26.30 -16.80
C ARG A 483 25.81 -25.52 -16.87
N LEU A 484 25.95 -24.21 -17.09
CA LEU A 484 24.84 -23.31 -17.32
C LEU A 484 24.39 -23.39 -18.78
N ASP A 485 23.08 -23.41 -19.00
CA ASP A 485 22.49 -23.20 -20.31
C ASP A 485 21.52 -22.01 -20.29
N ALA A 486 21.28 -21.44 -21.48
CA ALA A 486 20.35 -20.34 -21.67
C ALA A 486 19.24 -20.77 -22.61
N VAL A 487 18.00 -20.52 -22.19
CA VAL A 487 16.80 -20.81 -22.97
C VAL A 487 15.94 -19.56 -23.03
N LEU A 488 15.47 -19.23 -24.22
CA LEU A 488 14.43 -18.24 -24.42
C LEU A 488 13.07 -18.93 -24.42
N ALA A 489 12.12 -18.42 -23.65
CA ALA A 489 10.71 -18.72 -23.84
C ALA A 489 10.11 -17.69 -24.79
N LEU A 490 9.59 -18.17 -25.91
CA LEU A 490 8.81 -17.39 -26.85
C LEU A 490 7.35 -17.87 -26.76
N ASP A 491 6.43 -16.94 -26.54
CA ASP A 491 5.00 -17.22 -26.57
C ASP A 491 4.64 -17.95 -27.90
N ASP A 492 3.78 -18.97 -27.82
CA ASP A 492 3.35 -19.88 -28.91
C ASP A 492 4.41 -20.86 -29.49
N ILE A 493 5.71 -20.63 -29.32
CA ILE A 493 6.76 -21.50 -29.90
C ILE A 493 7.35 -22.44 -28.85
N GLY A 494 7.46 -21.99 -27.60
CA GLY A 494 8.03 -22.75 -26.51
C GLY A 494 9.48 -22.35 -26.19
N ALA A 495 10.22 -23.28 -25.60
CA ALA A 495 11.62 -23.10 -25.24
C ALA A 495 12.51 -23.13 -26.50
N VAL A 496 13.36 -22.12 -26.68
CA VAL A 496 14.37 -22.05 -27.73
C VAL A 496 15.75 -21.96 -27.09
N ARG A 497 16.67 -22.83 -27.50
CA ARG A 497 18.04 -22.81 -26.97
C ARG A 497 18.80 -21.60 -27.51
N LEU A 498 19.43 -20.85 -26.61
CA LEU A 498 20.37 -19.79 -26.94
C LEU A 498 21.81 -20.34 -26.89
N PRO A 499 22.72 -19.90 -27.76
CA PRO A 499 24.14 -20.23 -27.61
C PRO A 499 24.65 -19.83 -26.22
N SER A 500 25.15 -20.80 -25.46
CA SER A 500 25.54 -20.64 -24.05
C SER A 500 27.05 -20.59 -23.83
N GLU A 501 27.86 -20.57 -24.89
CA GLU A 501 29.32 -20.49 -24.85
C GLU A 501 29.81 -19.27 -24.04
N ALA A 502 29.07 -18.16 -24.12
CA ALA A 502 29.35 -16.96 -23.34
C ALA A 502 29.24 -17.17 -21.81
N LEU A 503 28.54 -18.22 -21.35
CA LEU A 503 28.36 -18.55 -19.93
C LEU A 503 29.45 -19.48 -19.38
N ASP A 504 30.25 -20.11 -20.24
CA ASP A 504 31.30 -21.05 -19.83
C ASP A 504 32.29 -20.44 -18.80
N PRO A 505 32.66 -19.14 -18.83
CA PRO A 505 33.55 -18.55 -17.82
C PRO A 505 33.01 -18.57 -16.38
N ILE A 506 31.70 -18.74 -16.19
CA ILE A 506 31.06 -18.72 -14.87
C ILE A 506 31.32 -20.02 -14.10
N CYS A 507 31.25 -21.16 -14.81
CA CYS A 507 31.47 -22.50 -14.27
C CYS A 507 32.37 -23.28 -15.24
N PRO A 508 33.70 -23.04 -15.19
CA PRO A 508 34.66 -23.61 -16.12
C PRO A 508 34.79 -25.15 -16.03
#